data_AF-A0A932K1X7-F1
#
_entry.id   AF-A0A932K1X7-F1
#
_cell.length_a   1.000
_cell.length_b   1.000
_cell.length_c   1.000
_cell.angle_alpha   90.00
_cell.angle_beta   90.00
_cell.angle_gamma   90.00
#
_symmetry.space_group_name_H-M   'P 1'
#
loop_
_entity.id
_entity.type
_entity.pdbx_description
1 polymer ?
#
loop_
_entity_poly.entity_id
_entity_poly.type
_entity_poly.pdbx_seq_one_letter_code
_entity_poly.pdbx_strand_id
1 'polypeptide(L)'
;MKPRSMKRLVDLKTGLISREIFVNEAIYQQEHEQIFARCWLFIGHASQIPKAGDYFVSCMGEESVILTRDTQQQIHVFLNTCRHRGMKVCRYDEGNAQVFTCPYHGWSYATDGRLVGVPYFKEAYRERLDRSQRGLVEVAQLARYKETIWATWDAAAPPFADYLGEMKLYLDTALDCRDGREGGSEVIGGVQKWIMPCNWKFAAENFAGDAYHNISHRSVDLAGIGPSGQGRRDTDERSFATRVGASFPALGHGATSFLQQEGAPHTPSYRDTPGVEAYFRHCDEERQRRLGDGARLLGLVGTVFPTMSYLARQPRSIAV
;
A
#
# COMPACT_ATOMS: atom_id res chain seq x y z
N MET A 1 28.79 13.43 11.40
CA MET A 1 27.88 14.10 12.36
C MET A 1 27.50 13.06 13.41
N LYS A 2 27.65 13.32 14.73
CA LYS A 2 27.26 12.31 15.75
C LYS A 2 25.75 12.06 15.63
N PRO A 3 25.26 10.80 15.71
CA PRO A 3 23.83 10.51 15.71
C PRO A 3 23.16 11.29 16.85
N ARG A 4 22.26 12.22 16.50
CA ARG A 4 21.47 12.95 17.50
C ARG A 4 20.53 11.96 18.15
N SER A 5 20.40 12.00 19.47
CA SER A 5 19.49 11.10 20.19
C SER A 5 18.05 11.30 19.72
N MET A 6 17.42 10.24 19.21
CA MET A 6 16.01 10.23 18.76
C MET A 6 15.04 10.74 19.85
N LYS A 7 15.38 10.56 21.14
CA LYS A 7 14.59 11.05 22.28
C LYS A 7 14.41 12.57 22.31
N ARG A 8 15.24 13.33 21.58
CA ARG A 8 15.10 14.79 21.47
C ARG A 8 14.13 15.20 20.36
N LEU A 9 13.81 14.30 19.43
CA LEU A 9 12.99 14.59 18.25
C LEU A 9 11.50 14.30 18.48
N VAL A 10 11.19 13.28 19.28
CA VAL A 10 9.81 12.91 19.63
C VAL A 10 9.74 12.66 21.14
N ASP A 11 8.89 13.42 21.84
CA ASP A 11 8.58 13.23 23.24
C ASP A 11 7.11 12.79 23.39
N LEU A 12 6.91 11.49 23.54
CA LEU A 12 5.59 10.88 23.72
C LEU A 12 4.93 11.24 25.06
N LYS A 13 5.72 11.67 26.08
CA LYS A 13 5.15 12.05 27.39
C LYS A 13 4.49 13.41 27.34
N THR A 14 5.08 14.35 26.60
CA THR A 14 4.57 15.72 26.47
C THR A 14 3.81 15.95 25.17
N GLY A 15 3.82 15.00 24.24
CA GLY A 15 3.16 15.11 22.93
C GLY A 15 3.87 16.09 21.99
N LEU A 16 5.18 16.27 22.15
CA LEU A 16 5.97 17.21 21.35
C LEU A 16 6.76 16.49 20.26
N ILE A 17 6.62 16.97 19.03
CA ILE A 17 7.33 16.49 17.85
C ILE A 17 8.17 17.63 17.29
N SER A 18 9.49 17.42 17.21
CA SER A 18 10.42 18.36 16.60
C SER A 18 10.17 18.45 15.10
N ARG A 19 10.04 19.68 14.59
CA ARG A 19 9.89 19.91 13.14
C ARG A 19 11.09 19.44 12.31
N GLU A 20 12.24 19.21 12.93
CA GLU A 20 13.44 18.70 12.24
C GLU A 20 13.17 17.39 11.48
N ILE A 21 12.28 16.52 11.99
CA ILE A 21 12.02 15.21 11.34
C ILE A 21 11.41 15.36 9.94
N PHE A 22 10.79 16.50 9.63
CA PHE A 22 10.12 16.72 8.34
C PHE A 22 11.02 17.40 7.30
N VAL A 23 12.14 18.00 7.72
CA VAL A 23 12.94 18.90 6.85
C VAL A 23 14.44 18.59 6.85
N ASN A 24 14.93 17.76 7.76
CA ASN A 24 16.37 17.50 7.89
C ASN A 24 16.82 16.37 6.97
N GLU A 25 17.67 16.69 6.00
CA GLU A 25 18.23 15.74 5.03
C GLU A 25 18.96 14.56 5.69
N ALA A 26 19.75 14.81 6.73
CA ALA A 26 20.48 13.73 7.40
C ALA A 26 19.55 12.78 8.17
N ILE A 27 18.36 13.24 8.57
CA ILE A 27 17.31 12.36 9.12
C ILE A 27 16.72 11.55 7.97
N TYR A 28 16.37 12.18 6.85
CA TYR A 28 15.80 11.48 5.69
C TYR A 28 16.72 10.36 5.15
N GLN A 29 18.03 10.60 5.07
CA GLN A 29 19.01 9.56 4.71
C GLN A 29 19.03 8.39 5.72
N GLN A 30 18.82 8.66 7.01
CA GLN A 30 18.67 7.60 8.01
C GLN A 30 17.33 6.87 7.88
N GLU A 31 16.25 7.54 7.45
CA GLU A 31 14.95 6.91 7.21
C GLU A 31 15.02 5.89 6.07
N HIS A 32 15.83 6.13 5.03
CA HIS A 32 16.13 5.13 4.00
C HIS A 32 16.70 3.83 4.59
N GLU A 33 17.72 3.93 5.43
CA GLU A 33 18.38 2.76 6.00
C GLU A 33 17.58 2.08 7.13
N GLN A 34 16.86 2.88 7.93
CA GLN A 34 16.25 2.39 9.19
C GLN A 34 14.75 2.13 9.07
N ILE A 35 14.07 2.73 8.08
CA ILE A 35 12.63 2.59 7.86
C ILE A 35 12.39 1.90 6.51
N PHE A 36 12.72 2.53 5.39
CA PHE A 36 12.34 2.01 4.07
C PHE A 36 13.06 0.70 3.71
N ALA A 37 14.30 0.51 4.16
CA ALA A 37 15.03 -0.74 3.98
C ALA A 37 14.56 -1.87 4.94
N ARG A 38 13.79 -1.57 5.99
CA ARG A 38 13.52 -2.52 7.08
C ARG A 38 12.05 -2.83 7.33
N CYS A 39 11.17 -1.91 6.99
CA CYS A 39 9.73 -2.11 7.11
C CYS A 39 9.18 -2.91 5.92
N TRP A 40 7.97 -3.45 6.11
CA TRP A 40 7.17 -3.96 5.01
C TRP A 40 6.55 -2.79 4.23
N LEU A 41 6.76 -2.77 2.92
CA LEU A 41 6.24 -1.74 2.01
C LEU A 41 5.23 -2.35 1.06
N PHE A 42 4.14 -1.64 0.79
CA PHE A 42 3.15 -2.03 -0.20
C PHE A 42 3.71 -1.83 -1.60
N ILE A 43 3.61 -2.86 -2.44
CA ILE A 43 4.16 -2.85 -3.80
C ILE A 43 3.06 -2.69 -4.84
N GLY A 44 1.92 -3.32 -4.62
CA GLY A 44 0.81 -3.37 -5.56
C GLY A 44 -0.21 -4.45 -5.19
N HIS A 45 -1.00 -4.85 -6.16
CA HIS A 45 -2.07 -5.84 -6.02
C HIS A 45 -1.95 -6.92 -7.10
N ALA A 46 -2.25 -8.17 -6.77
CA ALA A 46 -2.12 -9.30 -7.68
C ALA A 46 -2.99 -9.17 -8.95
N SER A 47 -4.11 -8.45 -8.87
CA SER A 47 -4.96 -8.15 -10.04
C SER A 47 -4.31 -7.23 -11.06
N GLN A 48 -3.21 -6.54 -10.71
CA GLN A 48 -2.42 -5.75 -11.67
C GLN A 48 -1.50 -6.63 -12.53
N ILE A 49 -1.25 -7.86 -12.10
CA ILE A 49 -0.40 -8.84 -12.80
C ILE A 49 -1.10 -10.21 -12.90
N PRO A 50 -2.29 -10.32 -13.53
CA PRO A 50 -3.08 -11.54 -13.50
C PRO A 50 -2.50 -12.69 -14.32
N LYS A 51 -1.68 -12.42 -15.34
CA LYS A 51 -1.14 -13.41 -16.28
C LYS A 51 0.37 -13.56 -16.15
N ALA A 52 0.88 -14.72 -16.56
CA ALA A 52 2.31 -14.95 -16.70
C ALA A 52 2.95 -13.90 -17.63
N GLY A 53 4.07 -13.33 -17.20
CA GLY A 53 4.77 -12.25 -17.88
C GLY A 53 4.26 -10.85 -17.56
N ASP A 54 3.12 -10.72 -16.89
CA ASP A 54 2.63 -9.40 -16.48
C ASP A 54 3.59 -8.78 -15.46
N TYR A 55 3.79 -7.47 -15.57
CA TYR A 55 4.59 -6.69 -14.62
C TYR A 55 3.96 -5.33 -14.35
N PHE A 56 4.29 -4.79 -13.17
CA PHE A 56 3.97 -3.46 -12.71
C PHE A 56 5.21 -2.86 -12.04
N VAL A 57 5.56 -1.62 -12.37
CA VAL A 57 6.70 -0.90 -11.79
C VAL A 57 6.22 -0.03 -10.63
N SER A 58 6.79 -0.31 -9.46
CA SER A 58 6.49 0.37 -8.20
C SER A 58 7.77 0.95 -7.59
N CYS A 59 7.72 1.38 -6.33
CA CYS A 59 8.88 1.81 -5.57
C CYS A 59 8.89 1.28 -4.13
N MET A 60 10.10 1.19 -3.57
CA MET A 60 10.35 0.89 -2.17
C MET A 60 11.26 1.99 -1.61
N GLY A 61 10.67 3.02 -0.99
CA GLY A 61 11.37 4.27 -0.75
C GLY A 61 11.65 4.97 -2.08
N GLU A 62 12.92 5.30 -2.35
CA GLU A 62 13.34 5.86 -3.65
C GLU A 62 13.71 4.79 -4.68
N GLU A 63 13.80 3.53 -4.28
CA GLU A 63 14.24 2.45 -5.15
C GLU A 63 13.11 1.98 -6.07
N SER A 64 13.33 2.00 -7.37
CA SER A 64 12.37 1.47 -8.35
C SER A 64 12.39 -0.06 -8.31
N VAL A 65 11.22 -0.69 -8.23
CA VAL A 65 11.08 -2.15 -8.21
C VAL A 65 10.13 -2.65 -9.29
N ILE A 66 10.30 -3.90 -9.70
CA ILE A 66 9.46 -4.60 -10.67
C ILE A 66 8.67 -5.67 -9.92
N LEU A 67 7.37 -5.49 -9.80
CA LEU A 67 6.43 -6.55 -9.44
C LEU A 67 6.13 -7.35 -10.71
N THR A 68 6.34 -8.65 -10.72
CA THR A 68 6.10 -9.48 -11.91
C THR A 68 5.55 -10.85 -11.56
N ARG A 69 4.75 -11.42 -12.46
CA ARG A 69 4.32 -12.82 -12.42
C ARG A 69 5.13 -13.63 -13.43
N ASP A 70 5.84 -14.64 -12.97
CA ASP A 70 6.67 -15.46 -13.86
C ASP A 70 5.85 -16.46 -14.70
N THR A 71 6.55 -17.25 -15.52
CA THR A 71 5.91 -18.29 -16.35
C THR A 71 5.39 -19.49 -15.56
N GLN A 72 5.81 -19.64 -14.30
CA GLN A 72 5.34 -20.64 -13.34
C GLN A 72 4.27 -20.08 -12.39
N GLN A 73 3.70 -18.91 -12.71
CA GLN A 73 2.66 -18.20 -11.95
C GLN A 73 3.11 -17.69 -10.57
N GLN A 74 4.41 -17.71 -10.27
CA GLN A 74 5.00 -17.16 -9.05
C GLN A 74 5.12 -15.65 -9.15
N ILE A 75 4.93 -14.95 -8.02
CA ILE A 75 5.06 -13.50 -7.94
C ILE A 75 6.43 -13.16 -7.37
N HIS A 76 7.10 -12.23 -8.03
CA HIS A 76 8.41 -11.72 -7.62
C HIS A 76 8.42 -10.20 -7.53
N VAL A 77 9.29 -9.68 -6.68
CA VAL A 77 9.61 -8.24 -6.62
C VAL A 77 11.12 -8.06 -6.70
N PHE A 78 11.59 -7.39 -7.76
CA PHE A 78 13.01 -7.18 -8.00
C PHE A 78 13.38 -5.71 -7.98
N LEU A 79 14.58 -5.39 -7.49
CA LEU A 79 15.19 -4.08 -7.73
C LEU A 79 15.35 -3.86 -9.24
N ASN A 80 14.83 -2.74 -9.74
CA ASN A 80 14.79 -2.42 -11.17
C ASN A 80 16.15 -1.86 -11.64
N THR A 81 17.21 -2.65 -11.48
CA THR A 81 18.58 -2.25 -11.80
C THR A 81 19.36 -3.40 -12.43
N CYS A 82 20.00 -3.12 -13.57
CA CYS A 82 20.85 -4.09 -14.24
C CYS A 82 22.13 -4.30 -13.42
N ARG A 83 22.44 -5.56 -13.09
CA ARG A 83 23.67 -5.94 -12.34
C ARG A 83 24.97 -5.65 -13.07
N HIS A 84 24.93 -5.24 -14.34
CA HIS A 84 26.13 -4.85 -15.09
C HIS A 84 26.63 -3.45 -14.69
N ARG A 85 25.80 -2.42 -14.89
CA ARG A 85 26.17 -1.00 -14.71
C ARG A 85 25.03 -0.14 -14.15
N GLY A 86 24.02 -0.74 -13.54
CA GLY A 86 22.97 -0.03 -12.81
C GLY A 86 21.85 0.58 -13.66
N MET A 87 21.81 0.34 -14.97
CA MET A 87 20.74 0.87 -15.82
C MET A 87 19.40 0.20 -15.47
N LYS A 88 18.33 1.01 -15.39
CA LYS A 88 16.96 0.53 -15.21
C LYS A 88 16.57 -0.45 -16.32
N VAL A 89 16.11 -1.64 -15.95
CA VAL A 89 15.82 -2.73 -16.91
C VAL A 89 14.40 -2.68 -17.44
N CYS A 90 13.44 -2.25 -16.62
CA CYS A 90 12.05 -2.05 -17.01
C CYS A 90 11.69 -0.56 -16.93
N ARG A 91 11.31 0.04 -18.06
CA ARG A 91 11.11 1.49 -18.20
C ARG A 91 9.65 1.90 -18.42
N TYR A 92 8.75 0.94 -18.50
CA TYR A 92 7.31 1.16 -18.64
C TYR A 92 6.63 0.87 -17.31
N ASP A 93 5.53 1.55 -17.05
CA ASP A 93 4.82 1.46 -15.76
C ASP A 93 4.19 0.08 -15.56
N GLU A 94 3.69 -0.53 -16.61
CA GLU A 94 3.05 -1.85 -16.60
C GLU A 94 3.06 -2.48 -17.99
N GLY A 95 2.87 -3.79 -18.06
CA GLY A 95 2.74 -4.51 -19.34
C GLY A 95 2.92 -6.01 -19.18
N ASN A 96 3.17 -6.69 -20.30
CA ASN A 96 3.50 -8.11 -20.33
C ASN A 96 4.82 -8.32 -21.11
N ALA A 97 5.76 -9.05 -20.54
CA ALA A 97 7.04 -9.35 -21.16
C ALA A 97 7.54 -10.76 -20.81
N GLN A 98 8.18 -11.44 -21.76
CA GLN A 98 8.85 -12.72 -21.50
C GLN A 98 10.26 -12.54 -20.89
N VAL A 99 10.90 -11.40 -21.19
CA VAL A 99 12.24 -11.04 -20.69
C VAL A 99 12.35 -9.52 -20.53
N PHE A 100 13.13 -9.08 -19.54
CA PHE A 100 13.54 -7.69 -19.35
C PHE A 100 14.93 -7.49 -19.94
N THR A 101 15.04 -6.77 -21.04
CA THR A 101 16.33 -6.49 -21.70
C THR A 101 16.85 -5.11 -21.34
N CYS A 102 18.02 -5.05 -20.70
CA CYS A 102 18.68 -3.81 -20.36
C CYS A 102 19.03 -3.01 -21.63
N PRO A 103 18.54 -1.78 -21.77
CA PRO A 103 18.72 -0.98 -22.99
C PRO A 103 20.17 -0.49 -23.18
N TYR A 104 21.05 -0.67 -22.20
CA TYR A 104 22.42 -0.18 -22.27
C TYR A 104 23.35 -1.16 -22.99
N HIS A 105 23.42 -2.41 -22.49
CA HIS A 105 24.36 -3.42 -23.00
C HIS A 105 23.68 -4.75 -23.35
N GLY A 106 22.34 -4.78 -23.38
CA GLY A 106 21.58 -5.96 -23.80
C GLY A 106 21.62 -7.16 -22.84
N TRP A 107 22.01 -6.98 -21.57
CA TRP A 107 21.80 -8.03 -20.57
C TRP A 107 20.30 -8.28 -20.39
N SER A 108 19.86 -9.52 -20.57
CA SER A 108 18.45 -9.89 -20.53
C SER A 108 18.16 -10.78 -19.34
N TYR A 109 17.10 -10.45 -18.60
CA TYR A 109 16.64 -11.15 -17.41
C TYR A 109 15.29 -11.82 -17.70
N ALA A 110 15.11 -13.05 -17.24
CA ALA A 110 13.81 -13.71 -17.28
C ALA A 110 12.85 -13.07 -16.26
N THR A 111 11.57 -13.44 -16.33
CA THR A 111 10.53 -12.95 -15.40
C THR A 111 10.70 -13.44 -13.97
N ASP A 112 11.55 -14.46 -13.75
CA ASP A 112 12.02 -14.90 -12.43
C ASP A 112 13.36 -14.24 -12.01
N GLY A 113 13.78 -13.17 -12.71
CA GLY A 113 14.95 -12.37 -12.37
C GLY A 113 16.30 -12.97 -12.79
N ARG A 114 16.36 -14.22 -13.27
CA ARG A 114 17.63 -14.85 -13.69
C ARG A 114 18.23 -14.15 -14.91
N LEU A 115 19.55 -13.96 -14.91
CA LEU A 115 20.28 -13.47 -16.09
C LEU A 115 20.34 -14.57 -17.15
N VAL A 116 19.59 -14.40 -18.24
CA VAL A 116 19.47 -15.39 -19.32
C VAL A 116 20.26 -15.01 -20.57
N GLY A 117 20.43 -13.71 -20.84
CA GLY A 117 21.14 -13.20 -22.02
C GLY A 117 22.30 -12.28 -21.67
N VAL A 118 23.47 -12.54 -22.28
CA VAL A 118 24.66 -11.67 -22.21
C VAL A 118 25.24 -11.56 -23.62
N PRO A 119 25.18 -10.40 -24.28
CA PRO A 119 25.80 -10.22 -25.59
C PRO A 119 27.31 -10.47 -25.54
N TYR A 120 27.85 -11.09 -26.60
CA TYR A 120 29.26 -11.45 -26.72
C TYR A 120 29.80 -12.31 -25.56
N PHE A 121 28.97 -13.18 -24.98
CA PHE A 121 29.34 -14.01 -23.83
C PHE A 121 30.60 -14.86 -24.07
N LYS A 122 30.77 -15.37 -25.29
CA LYS A 122 31.94 -16.18 -25.66
C LYS A 122 33.17 -15.30 -25.92
N GLU A 123 33.03 -14.22 -26.66
CA GLU A 123 34.14 -13.37 -27.11
C GLU A 123 34.66 -12.48 -25.98
N ALA A 124 33.76 -11.82 -25.25
CA ALA A 124 34.12 -10.86 -24.21
C ALA A 124 34.33 -11.50 -22.84
N TYR A 125 33.49 -12.49 -22.47
CA TYR A 125 33.55 -13.14 -21.15
C TYR A 125 34.23 -14.51 -21.16
N ARG A 126 34.61 -15.05 -22.34
CA ARG A 126 35.21 -16.38 -22.49
C ARG A 126 34.40 -17.49 -21.81
N GLU A 127 33.08 -17.28 -21.73
CA GLU A 127 32.13 -18.17 -21.04
C GLU A 127 32.41 -18.36 -19.54
N ARG A 128 33.16 -17.44 -18.92
CA ARG A 128 33.56 -17.51 -17.49
C ARG A 128 32.68 -16.71 -16.55
N LEU A 129 31.76 -15.90 -17.06
CA LEU A 129 30.84 -15.15 -16.21
C LEU A 129 29.76 -16.10 -15.67
N ASP A 130 29.75 -16.28 -14.35
CA ASP A 130 28.68 -17.00 -13.67
C ASP A 130 27.39 -16.17 -13.67
N ARG A 131 26.44 -16.54 -14.53
CA ARG A 131 25.14 -15.88 -14.66
C ARG A 131 24.23 -16.11 -13.45
N SER A 132 24.42 -17.20 -12.70
CA SER A 132 23.59 -17.50 -11.52
C SER A 132 23.78 -16.47 -10.40
N GLN A 133 24.95 -15.86 -10.32
CA GLN A 133 25.30 -14.82 -9.34
C GLN A 133 24.95 -13.39 -9.80
N ARG A 134 24.32 -13.25 -10.97
CA ARG A 134 24.12 -11.97 -11.66
C ARG A 134 22.66 -11.71 -12.05
N GLY A 135 21.71 -12.45 -11.47
CA GLY A 135 20.28 -12.14 -11.55
C GLY A 135 19.94 -10.81 -10.89
N LEU A 136 18.73 -10.31 -11.19
CA LEU A 136 18.17 -9.15 -10.50
C LEU A 136 18.15 -9.40 -8.98
N VAL A 137 18.33 -8.34 -8.20
CA VAL A 137 18.24 -8.44 -6.74
C VAL A 137 16.77 -8.57 -6.39
N GLU A 138 16.38 -9.72 -5.86
CA GLU A 138 15.04 -9.93 -5.30
C GLU A 138 14.93 -9.33 -3.91
N VAL A 139 13.74 -8.89 -3.53
CA VAL A 139 13.44 -8.48 -2.15
C VAL A 139 13.74 -9.62 -1.18
N ALA A 140 14.14 -9.29 0.04
CA ALA A 140 14.52 -10.30 1.02
C ALA A 140 13.34 -11.14 1.50
N GLN A 141 12.17 -10.51 1.63
CA GLN A 141 10.92 -11.20 1.94
C GLN A 141 9.76 -10.58 1.13
N LEU A 142 8.80 -11.44 0.77
CA LEU A 142 7.58 -11.09 0.05
C LEU A 142 6.38 -11.72 0.76
N ALA A 143 5.29 -10.95 0.89
CA ALA A 143 4.05 -11.42 1.47
C ALA A 143 2.87 -11.05 0.56
N ARG A 144 2.01 -12.03 0.30
CA ARG A 144 0.70 -11.82 -0.33
C ARG A 144 -0.36 -11.90 0.75
N TYR A 145 -1.10 -10.80 0.94
CA TYR A 145 -2.15 -10.71 1.95
C TYR A 145 -3.43 -10.18 1.31
N LYS A 146 -4.46 -11.01 1.17
CA LYS A 146 -5.72 -10.64 0.50
C LYS A 146 -5.47 -9.95 -0.85
N GLU A 147 -4.64 -10.59 -1.67
CA GLU A 147 -4.18 -10.11 -2.98
C GLU A 147 -3.31 -8.83 -3.00
N THR A 148 -3.12 -8.15 -1.87
CA THR A 148 -2.11 -7.10 -1.74
C THR A 148 -0.71 -7.72 -1.64
N ILE A 149 0.26 -7.10 -2.33
CA ILE A 149 1.65 -7.56 -2.37
C ILE A 149 2.51 -6.60 -1.54
N TRP A 150 3.21 -7.17 -0.57
CA TRP A 150 4.11 -6.47 0.33
C TRP A 150 5.51 -7.06 0.23
N ALA A 151 6.52 -6.22 0.42
CA ALA A 151 7.91 -6.66 0.42
C ALA A 151 8.76 -5.88 1.42
N THR A 152 9.90 -6.46 1.78
CA THR A 152 10.93 -5.80 2.60
C THR A 152 12.32 -6.21 2.14
N TRP A 153 13.28 -5.30 2.31
CA TRP A 153 14.70 -5.58 2.06
C TRP A 153 15.39 -6.24 3.27
N ASP A 154 14.73 -6.32 4.43
CA ASP A 154 15.29 -6.89 5.65
C ASP A 154 14.92 -8.37 5.80
N ALA A 155 15.92 -9.24 5.63
CA ALA A 155 15.78 -10.68 5.81
C ALA A 155 15.45 -11.09 7.27
N ALA A 156 15.67 -10.19 8.23
CA ALA A 156 15.36 -10.40 9.64
C ALA A 156 14.06 -9.70 10.08
N ALA A 157 13.33 -9.05 9.16
CA ALA A 157 12.01 -8.50 9.47
C ALA A 157 11.06 -9.61 9.96
N PRO A 158 10.15 -9.32 10.90
CA PRO A 158 9.16 -10.30 11.34
C PRO A 158 8.25 -10.69 10.18
N PRO A 159 7.63 -11.89 10.22
CA PRO A 159 6.60 -12.27 9.26
C PRO A 159 5.54 -11.18 9.12
N PHE A 160 5.02 -10.96 7.91
CA PHE A 160 4.08 -9.87 7.64
C PHE A 160 2.84 -9.89 8.56
N ALA A 161 2.34 -11.07 8.94
CA ALA A 161 1.22 -11.19 9.87
C ALA A 161 1.55 -10.63 11.27
N ASP A 162 2.77 -10.87 11.75
CA ASP A 162 3.26 -10.34 13.04
C ASP A 162 3.56 -8.85 12.93
N TYR A 163 4.02 -8.40 11.75
CA TYR A 163 4.19 -6.99 11.45
C TYR A 163 2.86 -6.23 11.51
N LEU A 164 1.78 -6.78 10.94
CA LEU A 164 0.46 -6.17 11.06
C LEU A 164 -0.07 -6.22 12.50
N GLY A 165 0.11 -7.35 13.18
CA GLY A 165 -0.51 -7.60 14.47
C GLY A 165 -2.03 -7.39 14.40
N GLU A 166 -2.56 -6.59 15.31
CA GLU A 166 -4.00 -6.28 15.38
C GLU A 166 -4.45 -5.21 14.37
N MET A 167 -3.51 -4.55 13.67
CA MET A 167 -3.85 -3.64 12.56
C MET A 167 -4.59 -4.38 11.44
N LYS A 168 -4.41 -5.71 11.31
CA LYS A 168 -5.10 -6.54 10.32
C LYS A 168 -6.62 -6.37 10.38
N LEU A 169 -7.20 -6.26 11.58
CA LEU A 169 -8.64 -6.07 11.76
C LEU A 169 -9.16 -4.82 11.03
N TYR A 170 -8.34 -3.76 10.99
CA TYR A 170 -8.67 -2.50 10.36
C TYR A 170 -8.32 -2.49 8.87
N LEU A 171 -7.19 -3.09 8.49
CA LEU A 171 -6.80 -3.23 7.09
C LEU A 171 -7.83 -4.07 6.31
N ASP A 172 -8.35 -5.12 6.93
CA ASP A 172 -9.36 -6.02 6.38
C ASP A 172 -10.64 -5.30 5.95
N THR A 173 -11.01 -4.22 6.66
CA THR A 173 -12.17 -3.41 6.27
C THR A 173 -12.01 -2.75 4.89
N ALA A 174 -10.78 -2.56 4.43
CA ALA A 174 -10.45 -2.04 3.10
C ALA A 174 -10.26 -3.16 2.07
N LEU A 175 -9.71 -4.31 2.47
CA LEU A 175 -9.34 -5.39 1.55
C LEU A 175 -10.44 -6.43 1.32
N ASP A 176 -11.37 -6.59 2.27
CA ASP A 176 -12.48 -7.53 2.15
C ASP A 176 -13.61 -7.01 1.27
N CYS A 177 -14.35 -7.94 0.68
CA CYS A 177 -15.60 -7.65 0.00
C CYS A 177 -16.56 -6.93 0.96
N ARG A 178 -17.33 -5.99 0.43
CA ARG A 178 -18.28 -5.20 1.24
C ARG A 178 -19.35 -6.05 1.91
N ASP A 179 -19.68 -7.19 1.30
CA ASP A 179 -20.61 -8.18 1.83
C ASP A 179 -20.00 -9.14 2.86
N GLY A 180 -18.77 -8.88 3.32
CA GLY A 180 -18.13 -9.64 4.39
C GLY A 180 -17.42 -10.92 3.95
N ARG A 181 -17.31 -11.21 2.64
CA ARG A 181 -16.35 -12.22 2.17
C ARG A 181 -14.91 -11.75 2.35
N GLU A 182 -14.05 -12.66 2.77
CA GLU A 182 -12.61 -12.41 2.89
C GLU A 182 -11.97 -12.14 1.52
N GLY A 183 -11.15 -11.10 1.44
CA GLY A 183 -10.45 -10.66 0.23
C GLY A 183 -11.40 -10.32 -0.92
N GLY A 184 -10.99 -10.67 -2.14
CA GLY A 184 -11.79 -10.46 -3.35
C GLY A 184 -11.83 -9.01 -3.86
N SER A 185 -11.05 -8.11 -3.27
CA SER A 185 -10.81 -6.79 -3.86
C SER A 185 -9.99 -6.92 -5.15
N GLU A 186 -10.18 -5.97 -6.06
CA GLU A 186 -9.31 -5.76 -7.21
C GLU A 186 -9.01 -4.26 -7.35
N VAL A 187 -7.86 -3.96 -7.95
CA VAL A 187 -7.51 -2.60 -8.36
C VAL A 187 -8.21 -2.31 -9.69
N ILE A 188 -9.05 -1.27 -9.70
CA ILE A 188 -9.78 -0.84 -10.89
C ILE A 188 -8.96 0.22 -11.64
N GLY A 189 -8.79 0.01 -12.95
CA GLY A 189 -8.13 0.98 -13.83
C GLY A 189 -6.61 1.07 -13.57
N GLY A 190 -6.05 2.24 -13.85
CA GLY A 190 -4.62 2.53 -13.66
C GLY A 190 -4.33 3.25 -12.35
N VAL A 191 -3.05 3.34 -11.98
CA VAL A 191 -2.58 4.06 -10.79
C VAL A 191 -2.45 5.56 -11.08
N GLN A 192 -3.18 6.39 -10.33
CA GLN A 192 -3.00 7.84 -10.38
C GLN A 192 -1.73 8.22 -9.62
N LYS A 193 -0.79 8.90 -10.30
CA LYS A 193 0.49 9.34 -9.74
C LYS A 193 0.60 10.86 -9.83
N TRP A 194 0.98 11.51 -8.73
CA TRP A 194 1.27 12.94 -8.70
C TRP A 194 2.37 13.23 -7.67
N ILE A 195 3.03 14.37 -7.81
CA ILE A 195 4.06 14.81 -6.88
C ILE A 195 3.43 15.78 -5.89
N MET A 196 3.58 15.49 -4.60
CA MET A 196 3.21 16.38 -3.52
C MET A 196 4.50 16.85 -2.82
N PRO A 197 4.86 18.15 -2.88
CA PRO A 197 6.10 18.66 -2.30
C PRO A 197 6.00 18.80 -0.77
N CYS A 198 5.84 17.69 -0.06
CA CYS A 198 5.83 17.63 1.39
C CYS A 198 6.51 16.33 1.88
N ASN A 199 6.81 16.27 3.18
CA ASN A 199 7.39 15.07 3.77
C ASN A 199 6.35 13.93 3.84
N TRP A 200 6.77 12.70 3.50
CA TRP A 200 5.92 11.50 3.50
C TRP A 200 5.16 11.28 4.82
N LYS A 201 5.76 11.68 5.95
CA LYS A 201 5.16 11.52 7.27
C LYS A 201 3.84 12.27 7.45
N PHE A 202 3.61 13.38 6.73
CA PHE A 202 2.35 14.12 6.83
C PHE A 202 1.17 13.32 6.30
N ALA A 203 1.33 12.65 5.16
CA ALA A 203 0.28 11.81 4.59
C ALA A 203 0.02 10.59 5.49
N ALA A 204 1.09 9.94 5.96
CA ALA A 204 1.00 8.81 6.87
C ALA A 204 0.29 9.19 8.19
N GLU A 205 0.69 10.27 8.85
CA GLU A 205 0.06 10.73 10.09
C GLU A 205 -1.41 11.12 9.88
N ASN A 206 -1.72 11.79 8.77
CA ASN A 206 -3.07 12.24 8.47
C ASN A 206 -4.06 11.07 8.39
N PHE A 207 -3.69 10.01 7.65
CA PHE A 207 -4.51 8.80 7.51
C PHE A 207 -4.47 7.90 8.76
N ALA A 208 -3.38 7.91 9.53
CA ALA A 208 -3.25 7.13 10.75
C ALA A 208 -4.23 7.56 11.85
N GLY A 209 -4.57 8.86 11.96
CA GLY A 209 -5.44 9.30 13.05
C GLY A 209 -5.87 10.77 13.08
N ASP A 210 -5.57 11.59 12.06
CA ASP A 210 -5.94 13.00 12.07
C ASP A 210 -7.43 13.18 11.77
N ALA A 211 -8.26 12.99 12.79
CA ALA A 211 -9.69 13.29 12.71
C ALA A 211 -9.99 14.80 12.73
N TYR A 212 -9.03 15.63 13.12
CA TYR A 212 -9.24 17.04 13.41
C TYR A 212 -9.24 17.90 12.14
N HIS A 213 -8.45 17.54 11.12
CA HIS A 213 -8.39 18.27 9.85
C HIS A 213 -9.70 18.33 9.04
N ASN A 214 -10.78 17.70 9.52
CA ASN A 214 -12.08 17.70 8.85
C ASN A 214 -12.56 19.11 8.46
N ILE A 215 -12.19 20.15 9.20
CA ILE A 215 -12.51 21.54 8.84
C ILE A 215 -11.91 21.95 7.47
N SER A 216 -10.76 21.40 7.09
CA SER A 216 -10.12 21.65 5.79
C SER A 216 -10.93 21.11 4.61
N HIS A 217 -11.90 20.21 4.86
CA HIS A 217 -12.82 19.71 3.84
C HIS A 217 -14.07 20.59 3.64
N ARG A 218 -14.14 21.77 4.30
CA ARG A 218 -15.34 22.61 4.29
C ARG A 218 -15.79 23.01 2.88
N SER A 219 -14.88 23.23 1.94
CA SER A 219 -15.22 23.55 0.55
C SER A 219 -15.95 22.39 -0.14
N VAL A 220 -15.54 21.14 0.09
CA VAL A 220 -16.21 19.95 -0.46
C VAL A 220 -17.56 19.72 0.24
N ASP A 221 -17.63 19.98 1.56
CA ASP A 221 -18.89 19.93 2.29
C ASP A 221 -19.90 20.97 1.74
N LEU A 222 -19.43 22.17 1.38
CA LEU A 222 -20.25 23.22 0.77
C LEU A 222 -20.62 22.91 -0.69
N ALA A 223 -19.72 22.27 -1.44
CA ALA A 223 -19.97 21.88 -2.82
C ALA A 223 -20.99 20.74 -2.94
N GLY A 224 -21.30 20.04 -1.84
CA GLY A 224 -22.34 19.01 -1.82
C GLY A 224 -21.95 17.73 -2.58
N ILE A 225 -20.67 17.49 -2.84
CA ILE A 225 -20.22 16.35 -3.65
C ILE A 225 -20.14 15.09 -2.76
N GLY A 226 -21.13 14.21 -2.89
CA GLY A 226 -21.10 12.90 -2.25
C GLY A 226 -22.11 11.90 -2.81
N PRO A 227 -22.19 10.69 -2.23
CA PRO A 227 -22.93 9.55 -2.79
C PRO A 227 -24.42 9.78 -3.03
N SER A 228 -25.04 10.66 -2.26
CA SER A 228 -26.44 11.07 -2.41
C SER A 228 -26.66 12.08 -3.54
N GLY A 229 -25.63 12.74 -4.04
CA GLY A 229 -25.74 13.90 -4.93
C GLY A 229 -26.10 15.23 -4.25
N GLN A 230 -26.39 15.23 -2.94
CA GLN A 230 -26.83 16.43 -2.20
C GLN A 230 -25.85 16.86 -1.08
N GLY A 231 -24.89 16.01 -0.73
CA GLY A 231 -23.93 16.31 0.33
C GLY A 231 -22.78 15.31 0.40
N ARG A 232 -21.63 15.71 0.96
CA ARG A 232 -20.51 14.77 1.22
C ARG A 232 -20.83 13.75 2.33
N ARG A 233 -21.69 14.13 3.28
CA ARG A 233 -21.98 13.40 4.55
C ARG A 233 -23.43 13.55 5.01
N ASP A 234 -24.35 13.66 4.07
CA ASP A 234 -25.80 13.85 4.28
C ASP A 234 -26.59 12.53 4.30
N THR A 235 -25.90 11.40 4.25
CA THR A 235 -26.52 10.08 4.22
C THR A 235 -26.90 9.57 5.60
N ASP A 236 -26.55 10.26 6.70
CA ASP A 236 -26.75 9.84 8.09
C ASP A 236 -26.07 8.50 8.45
N GLU A 237 -25.16 8.00 7.61
CA GLU A 237 -24.47 6.69 7.77
C GLU A 237 -23.71 6.53 9.11
N ARG A 238 -23.52 7.65 9.83
CA ARG A 238 -22.76 7.76 11.09
C ARG A 238 -23.63 8.08 12.29
N SER A 239 -24.92 8.32 12.09
CA SER A 239 -25.83 8.77 13.15
C SER A 239 -25.97 7.73 14.27
N PHE A 240 -25.75 6.45 13.94
CA PHE A 240 -25.78 5.33 14.87
C PHE A 240 -24.40 4.71 15.10
N ALA A 241 -23.32 5.49 14.95
CA ALA A 241 -21.96 4.96 15.08
C ALA A 241 -21.04 5.83 15.95
N THR A 242 -20.17 5.18 16.72
CA THR A 242 -19.11 5.84 17.47
C THR A 242 -17.82 5.81 16.67
N ARG A 243 -17.11 6.94 16.58
CA ARG A 243 -15.78 6.96 15.96
C ARG A 243 -14.77 6.29 16.90
N VAL A 244 -13.97 5.40 16.35
CA VAL A 244 -12.91 4.69 17.07
C VAL A 244 -11.59 5.02 16.38
N GLY A 245 -10.64 5.54 17.16
CA GLY A 245 -9.23 5.65 16.75
C GLY A 245 -8.44 4.53 17.42
N ALA A 246 -7.66 3.79 16.63
CA ALA A 246 -6.76 2.74 17.08
C ALA A 246 -5.33 3.09 16.68
N SER A 247 -4.40 2.97 17.63
CA SER A 247 -2.98 3.17 17.41
C SER A 247 -2.21 1.93 17.86
N PHE A 248 -1.28 1.49 17.02
CA PHE A 248 -0.42 0.33 17.24
C PHE A 248 1.04 0.80 17.31
N PRO A 249 1.44 1.46 18.41
CA PRO A 249 2.69 2.23 18.47
C PRO A 249 3.95 1.38 18.38
N ALA A 250 3.87 0.08 18.68
CA ALA A 250 5.01 -0.83 18.58
C ALA A 250 5.58 -0.91 17.16
N LEU A 251 4.71 -0.81 16.15
CA LEU A 251 5.06 -0.92 14.72
C LEU A 251 4.60 0.29 13.89
N GLY A 252 4.03 1.30 14.55
CA GLY A 252 3.71 2.61 13.97
C GLY A 252 2.38 2.70 13.21
N HIS A 253 1.55 1.66 13.23
CA HIS A 253 0.28 1.67 12.50
C HIS A 253 -0.80 2.50 13.21
N GLY A 254 -1.76 2.99 12.43
CA GLY A 254 -2.93 3.69 12.97
C GLY A 254 -4.13 3.54 12.06
N ALA A 255 -5.32 3.53 12.65
CA ALA A 255 -6.58 3.50 11.94
C ALA A 255 -7.63 4.34 12.64
N THR A 256 -8.48 4.99 11.85
CA THR A 256 -9.76 5.52 12.29
C THR A 256 -10.87 4.69 11.65
N SER A 257 -11.89 4.37 12.43
CA SER A 257 -13.05 3.57 12.00
C SER A 257 -14.32 4.04 12.71
N PHE A 258 -15.45 3.45 12.34
CA PHE A 258 -16.73 3.64 13.03
C PHE A 258 -17.21 2.30 13.56
N LEU A 259 -17.70 2.30 14.79
CA LEU A 259 -18.36 1.15 15.41
C LEU A 259 -19.85 1.43 15.46
N GLN A 260 -20.64 0.67 14.72
CA GLN A 260 -22.10 0.78 14.76
C GLN A 260 -22.66 0.30 16.10
N GLN A 261 -23.71 0.98 16.55
CA GLN A 261 -24.55 0.53 17.63
C GLN A 261 -25.19 -0.82 17.28
N GLU A 262 -25.42 -1.63 18.30
CA GLU A 262 -26.13 -2.89 18.14
C GLU A 262 -27.57 -2.61 17.65
N GLY A 263 -28.02 -3.37 16.65
CA GLY A 263 -29.35 -3.19 16.05
C GLY A 263 -29.52 -1.91 15.22
N ALA A 264 -28.44 -1.19 14.89
CA ALA A 264 -28.51 -0.02 14.02
C ALA A 264 -29.12 -0.38 12.65
N PRO A 265 -30.12 0.38 12.14
CA PRO A 265 -30.73 0.08 10.86
C PRO A 265 -29.78 0.40 9.69
N HIS A 266 -29.93 -0.33 8.58
CA HIS A 266 -29.27 0.03 7.33
C HIS A 266 -29.66 1.46 6.91
N THR A 267 -28.66 2.26 6.59
CA THR A 267 -28.84 3.66 6.25
C THR A 267 -28.55 3.89 4.76
N PRO A 268 -29.57 4.24 3.94
CA PRO A 268 -29.41 4.40 2.51
C PRO A 268 -28.41 5.49 2.14
N SER A 269 -27.34 5.10 1.44
CA SER A 269 -26.24 5.99 1.06
C SER A 269 -26.38 6.52 -0.37
N TYR A 270 -27.10 5.81 -1.25
CA TYR A 270 -27.29 6.18 -2.65
C TYR A 270 -28.77 6.42 -2.97
N ARG A 271 -29.38 7.35 -2.23
CA ARG A 271 -30.83 7.62 -2.28
C ARG A 271 -31.31 7.97 -3.70
N ASP A 272 -30.48 8.64 -4.49
CA ASP A 272 -30.79 9.09 -5.84
C ASP A 272 -30.43 8.06 -6.93
N THR A 273 -29.91 6.88 -6.56
CA THR A 273 -29.53 5.82 -7.51
C THR A 273 -30.02 4.44 -7.02
N PRO A 274 -31.29 4.10 -7.24
CA PRO A 274 -31.94 2.92 -6.62
C PRO A 274 -31.23 1.59 -6.89
N GLY A 275 -30.67 1.38 -8.09
CA GLY A 275 -29.93 0.16 -8.40
C GLY A 275 -28.62 0.02 -7.60
N VAL A 276 -27.92 1.13 -7.38
CA VAL A 276 -26.69 1.16 -6.58
C VAL A 276 -27.02 0.99 -5.10
N GLU A 277 -28.08 1.63 -4.61
CA GLU A 277 -28.56 1.44 -3.24
C GLU A 277 -29.02 0.00 -2.98
N ALA A 278 -29.73 -0.64 -3.91
CA ALA A 278 -30.12 -2.04 -3.78
C ALA A 278 -28.91 -2.97 -3.65
N TYR A 279 -27.85 -2.71 -4.42
CA TYR A 279 -26.58 -3.43 -4.29
C TYR A 279 -25.95 -3.25 -2.91
N PHE A 280 -25.83 -2.01 -2.41
CA PHE A 280 -25.21 -1.78 -1.10
C PHE A 280 -26.03 -2.27 0.08
N ARG A 281 -27.36 -2.24 -0.02
CA ARG A 281 -28.26 -2.89 0.94
C ARG A 281 -28.04 -4.40 0.97
N HIS A 282 -27.99 -5.03 -0.19
CA HIS A 282 -27.71 -6.47 -0.28
C HIS A 282 -26.34 -6.80 0.33
N CYS A 283 -25.31 -6.00 0.07
CA CYS A 283 -24.01 -6.17 0.71
C CYS A 283 -24.08 -6.01 2.23
N ASP A 284 -24.80 -5.02 2.75
CA ASP A 284 -24.96 -4.85 4.20
C ASP A 284 -25.66 -6.06 4.84
N GLU A 285 -26.78 -6.51 4.28
CA GLU A 285 -27.52 -7.70 4.74
C GLU A 285 -26.62 -8.96 4.76
N GLU A 286 -25.87 -9.19 3.68
CA GLU A 286 -24.92 -10.31 3.60
C GLU A 286 -23.77 -10.17 4.59
N ARG A 287 -23.27 -8.95 4.81
CA ARG A 287 -22.20 -8.68 5.78
C ARG A 287 -22.68 -8.98 7.20
N GLN A 288 -23.87 -8.52 7.57
CA GLN A 288 -24.49 -8.82 8.87
C GLN A 288 -24.67 -10.33 9.04
N ARG A 289 -25.18 -11.02 8.02
CA ARG A 289 -25.38 -12.48 8.03
C ARG A 289 -24.07 -13.25 8.22
N ARG A 290 -22.96 -12.81 7.62
CA ARG A 290 -21.67 -13.51 7.64
C ARG A 290 -20.85 -13.22 8.89
N LEU A 291 -20.82 -11.96 9.33
CA LEU A 291 -19.91 -11.51 10.37
C LEU A 291 -20.56 -11.34 11.74
N GLY A 292 -21.91 -11.33 11.81
CA GLY A 292 -22.64 -11.04 13.05
C GLY A 292 -22.17 -9.72 13.66
N ASP A 293 -21.80 -9.73 14.94
CA ASP A 293 -21.26 -8.56 15.63
C ASP A 293 -20.02 -7.94 14.96
N GLY A 294 -19.23 -8.73 14.25
CA GLY A 294 -18.07 -8.24 13.48
C GLY A 294 -18.44 -7.28 12.35
N ALA A 295 -19.69 -7.35 11.84
CA ALA A 295 -20.17 -6.46 10.79
C ALA A 295 -20.22 -4.98 11.23
N ARG A 296 -20.34 -4.74 12.55
CA ARG A 296 -20.48 -3.43 13.17
C ARG A 296 -19.24 -2.56 13.04
N LEU A 297 -18.06 -3.16 12.85
CA LEU A 297 -16.84 -2.40 12.57
C LEU A 297 -16.84 -1.98 11.10
N LEU A 298 -16.86 -0.67 10.89
CA LEU A 298 -16.83 -0.03 9.60
C LEU A 298 -15.49 0.67 9.42
N GLY A 299 -14.74 0.27 8.40
CA GLY A 299 -13.51 0.97 8.03
C GLY A 299 -13.75 2.43 7.70
N LEU A 300 -12.77 3.29 7.96
CA LEU A 300 -12.70 4.65 7.43
C LEU A 300 -11.34 4.87 6.77
N VAL A 301 -10.33 5.23 7.55
CA VAL A 301 -8.97 5.47 7.05
C VAL A 301 -7.96 4.77 7.93
N GLY A 302 -6.80 4.46 7.39
CA GLY A 302 -5.69 3.98 8.19
C GLY A 302 -4.39 4.03 7.42
N THR A 303 -3.31 3.84 8.15
CA THR A 303 -1.95 3.73 7.62
C THR A 303 -1.30 2.50 8.19
N VAL A 304 -0.93 1.58 7.30
CA VAL A 304 0.08 0.57 7.58
C VAL A 304 1.42 1.25 7.33
N PHE A 305 2.02 1.71 8.42
CA PHE A 305 3.34 2.32 8.43
C PHE A 305 4.35 1.53 7.57
N PRO A 306 5.25 2.20 6.84
CA PRO A 306 5.43 3.66 6.80
C PRO A 306 4.51 4.40 5.82
N THR A 307 4.24 3.85 4.65
CA THR A 307 3.71 4.65 3.52
C THR A 307 2.36 4.22 2.99
N MET A 308 1.87 3.00 3.29
CA MET A 308 0.59 2.56 2.76
C MET A 308 -0.55 3.13 3.60
N SER A 309 -1.30 4.05 3.03
CA SER A 309 -2.53 4.61 3.59
C SER A 309 -3.74 4.15 2.78
N TYR A 310 -4.90 4.05 3.40
CA TYR A 310 -6.12 3.63 2.73
C TYR A 310 -7.36 4.39 3.19
N LEU A 311 -8.35 4.46 2.31
CA LEU A 311 -9.73 4.85 2.59
C LEU A 311 -10.60 3.62 2.29
N ALA A 312 -11.20 3.03 3.32
CA ALA A 312 -11.95 1.77 3.21
C ALA A 312 -13.37 1.94 2.62
N ARG A 313 -13.88 3.18 2.62
CA ARG A 313 -15.26 3.52 2.18
C ARG A 313 -15.33 4.03 0.75
N GLN A 314 -15.88 5.23 0.53
CA GLN A 314 -16.18 5.76 -0.81
C GLN A 314 -15.46 7.09 -1.00
N PRO A 315 -14.62 7.21 -2.05
CA PRO A 315 -14.07 6.11 -2.86
C PRO A 315 -13.23 5.14 -2.01
N ARG A 316 -13.19 3.84 -2.35
CA ARG A 316 -12.28 2.89 -1.70
C ARG A 316 -10.94 3.01 -2.40
N SER A 317 -9.89 3.36 -1.67
CA SER A 317 -8.62 3.74 -2.27
C SER A 317 -7.44 3.35 -1.39
N ILE A 318 -6.31 3.09 -2.02
CA ILE A 318 -4.99 2.94 -1.40
C ILE A 318 -4.11 4.06 -1.94
N ALA A 319 -3.34 4.69 -1.06
CA ALA A 319 -2.36 5.72 -1.36
C ALA A 319 -1.00 5.30 -0.78
N VAL A 320 0.07 5.54 -1.54
CA VAL A 320 1.44 5.11 -1.23
C VAL A 320 2.40 6.22 -1.61
#